data_AF-A0A4R3ND59-F1
#
_entry.id   AF-A0A4R3ND59-F1
#
_cell.length_a   1.000
_cell.length_b   1.000
_cell.length_c   1.000
_cell.angle_alpha   90.00
_cell.angle_beta   90.00
_cell.angle_gamma   90.00
#
_symmetry.space_group_name_H-M   'P 1'
#
loop_
_entity.id
_entity.type
_entity.pdbx_description
1 polymer ?
#
loop_
_entity_poly.entity_id
_entity_poly.type
_entity_poly.pdbx_seq_one_letter_code
_entity_poly.pdbx_strand_id
1 'polypeptide(L)'
;MPRQHIYMKQKTLDGIRAIVDKRKNDGADASISNVSAELLDIGLRVVENLDKEKESDDGLTLEERYKKQILEETSKSRQCIQVMFRMMFDLAEIKDDNRYDYREYIEQFKERTQLMLGEFFPDEGD
;
A
#
# COMPACT_ATOMS: atom_id res chain seq x y z
N MET A 1 39.91 -6.71 12.30
CA MET A 1 38.45 -6.87 12.08
C MET A 1 38.13 -8.35 12.04
N PRO A 2 37.00 -8.80 12.62
CA PRO A 2 36.56 -10.18 12.49
C PRO A 2 36.34 -10.53 11.02
N ARG A 3 36.79 -11.72 10.60
CA ARG A 3 36.68 -12.18 9.21
C ARG A 3 35.42 -13.04 9.08
N GLN A 4 34.49 -12.59 8.24
CA GLN A 4 33.26 -13.33 7.96
C GLN A 4 33.28 -13.88 6.53
N HIS A 5 32.91 -15.15 6.37
CA HIS A 5 32.65 -15.77 5.08
C HIS A 5 31.15 -15.73 4.80
N ILE A 6 30.75 -15.14 3.67
CA ILE A 6 29.35 -14.94 3.28
C ILE A 6 29.12 -15.64 1.95
N TYR A 7 28.16 -16.55 1.93
CA TYR A 7 27.70 -17.19 0.71
C TYR A 7 26.55 -16.37 0.13
N MET A 8 26.67 -15.97 -1.13
CA MET A 8 25.72 -15.09 -1.80
C MET A 8 25.42 -15.60 -3.21
N LYS A 9 24.26 -15.23 -3.75
CA LYS A 9 23.89 -15.54 -5.13
C LYS A 9 24.81 -14.81 -6.10
N GLN A 10 25.00 -15.38 -7.29
CA GLN A 10 25.87 -14.82 -8.34
C GLN A 10 25.51 -13.36 -8.67
N LYS A 11 24.21 -13.07 -8.80
CA LYS A 11 23.70 -11.70 -9.03
C LYS A 11 24.20 -10.69 -7.99
N THR A 12 24.25 -11.08 -6.71
CA THR A 12 24.71 -10.22 -5.61
C THR A 12 26.21 -9.97 -5.71
N LEU A 13 26.98 -11.03 -6.00
CA LEU A 13 28.42 -10.93 -6.19
C LEU A 13 28.77 -10.02 -7.38
N ASP A 14 28.05 -10.16 -8.49
CA ASP A 14 28.26 -9.33 -9.68
C ASP A 14 27.92 -7.85 -9.41
N GLY A 15 26.86 -7.60 -8.64
CA GLY A 15 26.53 -6.24 -8.18
C GLY A 15 27.65 -5.62 -7.32
N ILE A 16 28.23 -6.38 -6.39
CA ILE A 16 29.36 -5.90 -5.57
C ILE A 16 30.58 -5.62 -6.44
N ARG A 17 30.90 -6.50 -7.40
CA ARG A 17 32.01 -6.30 -8.34
C ARG A 17 31.83 -5.02 -9.16
N ALA A 18 30.62 -4.78 -9.68
CA ALA A 18 30.34 -3.55 -10.42
C ALA A 18 30.57 -2.28 -9.58
N ILE A 19 30.24 -2.30 -8.29
CA ILE A 19 30.52 -1.18 -7.37
C ILE A 19 32.02 -1.02 -7.13
N VAL A 20 32.74 -2.12 -6.93
CA VAL A 20 34.21 -2.11 -6.78
C VAL A 20 34.86 -1.51 -8.02
N ASP A 21 34.48 -1.97 -9.20
CA ASP A 21 35.03 -1.51 -10.48
C ASP A 21 34.74 -0.02 -10.69
N LYS A 22 33.51 0.42 -10.37
CA LYS A 22 33.15 1.85 -10.40
C LYS A 22 34.06 2.69 -9.51
N ARG A 23 34.26 2.28 -8.25
CA ARG A 23 35.11 3.03 -7.30
C ARG A 23 36.59 3.04 -7.72
N LYS A 24 37.09 1.95 -8.29
CA LYS A 24 38.43 1.89 -8.86
C LYS A 24 38.59 2.83 -10.06
N ASN A 25 37.58 2.91 -10.92
CA ASN A 25 37.55 3.85 -12.04
C ASN A 25 37.55 5.31 -11.56
N ASP A 26 36.91 5.58 -10.41
CA ASP A 26 36.93 6.88 -9.74
C ASP A 26 38.26 7.17 -8.98
N GLY A 27 39.24 6.26 -9.06
CA GLY A 27 40.57 6.41 -8.46
C GLY A 27 40.69 5.94 -7.00
N ALA A 28 39.66 5.30 -6.45
CA ALA A 28 39.66 4.80 -5.07
C ALA A 28 40.19 3.36 -4.97
N ASP A 29 40.92 3.05 -3.89
CA ASP A 29 41.35 1.69 -3.58
C ASP A 29 40.18 0.88 -2.98
N ALA A 30 39.37 0.28 -3.85
CA ALA A 30 38.22 -0.52 -3.48
C ALA A 30 38.50 -2.02 -3.61
N SER A 31 38.11 -2.78 -2.59
CA SER A 31 38.13 -4.25 -2.59
C SER A 31 36.73 -4.82 -2.35
N ILE A 32 36.49 -6.05 -2.78
CA ILE A 32 35.21 -6.75 -2.53
C ILE A 32 34.92 -6.80 -1.02
N SER A 33 35.94 -7.04 -0.20
CA SER A 33 35.78 -7.08 1.27
C SER A 33 35.37 -5.73 1.84
N ASN A 34 36.00 -4.63 1.38
CA ASN A 34 35.70 -3.29 1.88
C ASN A 34 34.27 -2.87 1.50
N VAL A 35 33.90 -3.07 0.23
CA VAL A 35 32.55 -2.75 -0.26
C VAL A 35 31.49 -3.65 0.40
N SER A 36 31.78 -4.93 0.61
CA SER A 36 30.83 -5.84 1.27
C SER A 36 30.62 -5.46 2.74
N ALA A 37 31.67 -5.08 3.46
CA ALA A 37 31.56 -4.63 4.84
C ALA A 37 30.72 -3.35 4.97
N GLU A 38 30.93 -2.39 4.06
CA GLU A 38 30.12 -1.16 4.01
C GLU A 38 28.65 -1.44 3.70
N LEU A 39 28.37 -2.31 2.72
CA LEU A 39 27.00 -2.69 2.37
C LEU A 39 26.28 -3.40 3.52
N LEU A 40 27.00 -4.17 4.35
CA LEU A 40 26.44 -4.79 5.56
C LEU A 40 26.09 -3.75 6.63
N ASP A 41 26.94 -2.75 6.85
CA ASP A 41 26.66 -1.66 7.80
C ASP A 41 25.45 -0.84 7.34
N ILE A 42 25.39 -0.46 6.06
CA ILE A 42 24.22 0.21 5.47
C ILE A 42 22.97 -0.66 5.62
N GLY A 43 23.06 -1.95 5.28
CA GLY A 43 21.95 -2.89 5.38
C GLY A 43 21.42 -3.02 6.81
N LEU A 44 22.31 -3.10 7.80
CA LEU A 44 21.94 -3.17 9.21
C LEU A 44 21.17 -1.92 9.65
N ARG A 45 21.67 -0.72 9.30
CA ARG A 45 20.98 0.54 9.63
C ARG A 45 19.59 0.64 9.01
N VAL A 46 19.42 0.16 7.77
CA VAL A 46 18.12 0.13 7.11
C VAL A 46 17.16 -0.80 7.85
N VAL A 47 17.61 -2.00 8.24
CA VAL A 47 16.80 -2.95 9.00
C VAL A 47 16.39 -2.36 10.35
N GLU A 48 17.33 -1.79 11.10
CA GLU A 48 17.05 -1.17 12.40
C GLU A 48 16.04 -0.02 12.30
N ASN A 49 16.12 0.80 11.25
CA ASN A 49 15.17 1.90 11.04
C ASN A 49 13.78 1.39 10.66
N LEU A 50 13.69 0.36 9.80
CA LEU A 50 12.42 -0.27 9.45
C LEU A 50 11.75 -0.92 10.66
N ASP A 51 12.52 -1.44 11.61
CA ASP A 51 11.97 -2.02 12.83
C ASP A 51 11.49 -0.93 13.80
N LYS A 52 12.21 0.19 13.94
CA LYS A 52 11.75 1.34 14.72
C LYS A 52 10.44 1.94 14.21
N GLU A 53 10.23 2.01 12.89
CA GLU A 53 8.96 2.49 12.29
C GLU A 53 7.77 1.55 12.58
N LYS A 54 8.03 0.27 12.87
CA LYS A 54 7.01 -0.69 13.31
C LYS A 54 6.71 -0.52 14.80
N GLU A 55 7.71 -0.21 15.62
CA GLU A 55 7.57 -0.05 17.08
C GLU A 55 6.91 1.26 17.51
N SER A 56 6.99 2.33 16.70
CA SER A 56 6.46 3.66 17.06
C SER A 56 4.96 3.86 16.79
N ASP A 57 4.25 2.84 16.31
CA ASP A 57 2.84 2.93 15.87
C ASP A 57 2.03 1.73 16.39
N ASP A 58 0.73 1.68 16.09
CA ASP A 58 -0.33 0.72 16.51
C ASP A 58 -0.01 -0.80 16.33
N GLY A 59 1.24 -1.18 16.05
CA GLY A 59 1.68 -2.56 15.80
C GLY A 59 1.35 -3.08 14.40
N LEU A 60 0.70 -2.25 13.58
CA LEU A 60 0.31 -2.57 12.21
C LEU A 60 1.47 -2.37 11.24
N THR A 61 1.61 -3.30 10.31
CA THR A 61 2.47 -3.16 9.13
C THR A 61 2.01 -2.00 8.25
N LEU A 62 2.90 -1.49 7.38
CA LEU A 62 2.55 -0.43 6.43
C LEU A 62 1.33 -0.79 5.56
N GLU A 63 1.26 -2.04 5.11
CA GLU A 63 0.15 -2.54 4.30
C GLU A 63 -1.17 -2.56 5.07
N GLU A 64 -1.14 -2.98 6.34
CA GLU A 64 -2.32 -2.98 7.20
C GLU A 64 -2.81 -1.57 7.52
N ARG A 65 -1.89 -0.62 7.74
CA ARG A 65 -2.23 0.81 7.91
C ARG A 65 -2.89 1.37 6.65
N TYR A 66 -2.33 1.06 5.49
CA TYR A 66 -2.90 1.47 4.21
C TYR A 66 -4.31 0.92 4.02
N LYS A 67 -4.53 -0.38 4.30
CA LYS A 67 -5.86 -1.01 4.23
C LYS A 67 -6.84 -0.38 5.22
N LYS A 68 -6.41 -0.16 6.47
CA LYS A 68 -7.22 0.50 7.51
C LYS A 68 -7.65 1.90 7.07
N GLN A 69 -6.71 2.70 6.57
CA GLN A 69 -6.98 4.05 6.11
C GLN A 69 -7.93 4.10 4.90
N ILE A 70 -7.74 3.22 3.91
CA ILE A 70 -8.65 3.14 2.76
C ILE A 70 -10.06 2.76 3.20
N LEU A 71 -10.19 1.76 4.07
CA LEU A 71 -11.50 1.31 4.56
C LEU A 71 -12.20 2.44 5.33
N GLU A 72 -11.46 3.14 6.18
CA GLU A 72 -11.96 4.26 6.98
C GLU A 72 -12.47 5.40 6.09
N GLU A 73 -11.64 5.89 5.17
CA GLU A 73 -12.00 7.02 4.31
C GLU A 73 -13.12 6.66 3.32
N THR A 74 -13.11 5.44 2.78
CA THR A 74 -14.19 4.96 1.89
C THR A 74 -15.52 4.83 2.64
N SER A 75 -15.50 4.31 3.88
CA SER A 75 -16.69 4.20 4.72
C SER A 75 -17.26 5.56 5.09
N LYS A 76 -16.40 6.51 5.51
CA LYS A 76 -16.81 7.89 5.80
C LYS A 76 -17.41 8.56 4.58
N SER A 77 -16.75 8.46 3.42
CA SER A 77 -17.23 9.03 2.16
C SER A 77 -18.62 8.48 1.79
N ARG A 78 -18.82 7.16 1.87
CA ARG A 78 -20.12 6.54 1.64
C ARG A 78 -21.21 7.09 2.56
N GLN A 79 -20.92 7.23 3.86
CA GLN A 79 -21.88 7.77 4.83
C GLN A 79 -22.22 9.23 4.52
N CYS A 80 -21.21 10.07 4.25
CA CYS A 80 -21.41 11.47 3.86
C CYS A 80 -22.27 11.59 2.61
N ILE A 81 -21.98 10.80 1.57
CA ILE A 81 -22.75 10.79 0.31
C ILE A 81 -24.19 10.37 0.57
N GLN A 82 -24.45 9.35 1.40
CA GLN A 82 -25.82 8.95 1.74
C GLN A 82 -26.61 10.06 2.44
N VAL A 83 -25.97 10.79 3.36
CA VAL A 83 -26.60 11.94 4.03
C VAL A 83 -26.87 13.07 3.05
N MET A 84 -25.89 13.43 2.20
CA MET A 84 -26.07 14.42 1.14
C MET A 84 -27.19 14.04 0.19
N PHE A 85 -27.21 12.79 -0.26
CA PHE A 85 -28.22 12.27 -1.17
C PHE A 85 -29.62 12.38 -0.55
N ARG A 86 -29.78 12.01 0.73
CA ARG A 86 -31.05 12.19 1.44
C ARG A 86 -31.48 13.67 1.49
N MET A 87 -30.58 14.57 1.86
CA MET A 87 -30.88 16.01 1.93
C MET A 87 -31.29 16.59 0.57
N MET A 88 -30.70 16.10 -0.54
CA MET A 88 -31.07 16.55 -1.88
C MET A 88 -32.52 16.21 -2.24
N PHE A 89 -33.00 15.02 -1.88
CA PHE A 89 -34.40 14.64 -2.14
C PHE A 89 -35.42 15.28 -1.18
N ASP A 90 -34.95 15.88 -0.08
CA ASP A 90 -35.77 16.71 0.79
C ASP A 90 -35.97 18.15 0.22
N LEU A 91 -35.25 18.53 -0.85
CA LEU A 91 -35.44 19.82 -1.54
C LEU A 91 -36.76 19.82 -2.32
N ALA A 92 -37.57 20.86 -2.12
CA ALA A 92 -38.89 20.99 -2.75
C ALA A 92 -38.85 20.91 -4.29
N GLU A 93 -37.82 21.49 -4.92
CA GLU A 93 -37.62 21.48 -6.38
C GLU A 93 -37.42 20.07 -6.95
N ILE A 94 -36.81 19.17 -6.18
CA ILE A 94 -36.56 17.78 -6.57
C ILE A 94 -37.76 16.91 -6.22
N LYS A 95 -38.42 17.20 -5.10
CA LYS A 95 -39.60 16.45 -4.64
C LYS A 95 -40.82 16.61 -5.54
N ASP A 96 -40.99 17.78 -6.16
CA ASP A 96 -42.09 18.05 -7.08
C ASP A 96 -41.79 17.59 -8.53
N ASP A 97 -40.56 17.15 -8.81
CA ASP A 97 -40.17 16.57 -10.11
C ASP A 97 -40.24 15.03 -10.07
N ASN A 98 -41.30 14.49 -10.68
CA ASN A 98 -41.52 13.04 -10.81
C ASN A 98 -40.43 12.29 -11.60
N ARG A 99 -39.44 12.97 -12.20
CA ARG A 99 -38.28 12.32 -12.82
C ARG A 99 -37.29 11.77 -11.80
N TYR A 100 -37.35 12.25 -10.55
CA TYR A 100 -36.39 11.88 -9.52
C TYR A 100 -37.11 11.23 -8.33
N ASP A 101 -37.06 9.89 -8.24
CA ASP A 101 -37.55 9.15 -7.07
C ASP A 101 -36.40 8.56 -6.25
N TYR A 102 -36.28 9.04 -5.01
CA TYR A 102 -35.29 8.57 -4.04
C TYR A 102 -35.30 7.04 -3.85
N ARG A 103 -36.49 6.43 -3.79
CA ARG A 103 -36.65 5.00 -3.55
C ARG A 103 -36.18 4.19 -4.75
N GLU A 104 -36.49 4.66 -5.96
CA GLU A 104 -36.05 4.01 -7.19
C GLU A 104 -34.52 4.03 -7.31
N TYR A 105 -33.89 5.19 -7.07
CA TYR A 105 -32.43 5.29 -7.10
C TYR A 105 -31.75 4.41 -6.05
N ILE A 106 -32.30 4.30 -4.83
CA ILE A 106 -31.77 3.37 -3.82
C ILE A 106 -31.77 1.94 -4.35
N GLU A 107 -32.86 1.51 -4.98
CA GLU A 107 -32.98 0.14 -5.47
C GLU A 107 -32.02 -0.11 -6.64
N GLN A 108 -31.94 0.83 -7.59
CA GLN A 108 -30.95 0.77 -8.69
C GLN A 108 -29.51 0.71 -8.16
N PHE A 109 -29.18 1.45 -7.10
CA PHE A 109 -27.85 1.37 -6.49
C PHE A 109 -27.58 0.02 -5.83
N LYS A 110 -28.57 -0.58 -5.15
CA LYS A 110 -28.42 -1.93 -4.57
C LYS A 110 -28.22 -2.97 -5.66
N GLU A 111 -29.05 -2.97 -6.68
CA GLU A 111 -28.96 -3.90 -7.81
C GLU A 111 -27.59 -3.80 -8.49
N ARG A 112 -27.15 -2.57 -8.82
CA ARG A 112 -25.82 -2.37 -9.43
C ARG A 112 -24.69 -2.82 -8.52
N THR A 113 -24.81 -2.61 -7.21
CA THR A 113 -23.81 -3.06 -6.23
C THR A 113 -23.78 -4.59 -6.16
N GLN A 114 -24.93 -5.25 -6.15
CA GLN A 114 -25.02 -6.72 -6.17
C GLN A 114 -24.46 -7.32 -7.46
N LEU A 115 -24.73 -6.71 -8.62
CA LEU A 115 -24.16 -7.16 -9.90
C LEU A 115 -22.63 -7.08 -9.89
N MET A 116 -22.06 -5.97 -9.39
CA MET A 116 -20.60 -5.85 -9.25
C MET A 116 -20.06 -6.84 -8.23
N LEU A 117 -20.74 -7.05 -7.09
CA LEU A 117 -20.33 -8.04 -6.09
C LEU A 117 -20.31 -9.45 -6.68
N GLY A 118 -21.36 -9.85 -7.40
CA GLY A 118 -21.46 -11.18 -8.00
C GLY A 118 -20.39 -11.47 -9.07
N GLU A 119 -19.84 -10.44 -9.72
CA GLU A 119 -18.72 -10.58 -10.67
C GLU A 119 -17.41 -11.00 -9.96
N PHE A 120 -17.14 -10.42 -8.79
CA PHE A 120 -15.88 -10.67 -8.06
C PHE A 120 -16.03 -11.68 -6.91
N PHE A 121 -17.25 -11.87 -6.41
CA PHE A 121 -17.62 -12.71 -5.27
C PHE A 121 -18.96 -13.42 -5.58
N PRO A 122 -18.96 -14.44 -6.48
CA PRO A 122 -20.18 -15.17 -6.80
C PRO A 122 -20.69 -15.96 -5.58
N ASP A 123 -22.01 -15.99 -5.38
CA ASP A 123 -22.67 -16.68 -4.27
C ASP A 123 -22.58 -18.23 -4.35
N GLU A 124 -21.96 -18.79 -5.39
CA GLU A 124 -21.73 -20.23 -5.53
C GLU A 124 -20.46 -20.65 -4.78
N GLY A 125 -20.59 -20.92 -3.47
CA GLY A 125 -19.49 -21.51 -2.70
C GLY A 125 -19.60 -21.47 -1.17
N ASP A 126 -20.69 -22.02 -0.63
CA ASP A 126 -20.68 -22.81 0.62
C ASP A 126 -21.38 -24.16 0.33
#